data_AF-A0A2J1DQZ9-F1
#
_entry.id   AF-A0A2J1DQZ9-F1
#
_cell.length_a   1.000
_cell.length_b   1.000
_cell.length_c   1.000
_cell.angle_alpha   90.00
_cell.angle_beta   90.00
_cell.angle_gamma   90.00
#
_symmetry.space_group_name_H-M   'P 1'
#
loop_
_entity.id
_entity.type
_entity.pdbx_description
1 polymer ?
#
loop_
_entity_poly.entity_id
_entity_poly.type
_entity_poly.pdbx_seq_one_letter_code
_entity_poly.pdbx_strand_id
1 'polypeptide(L)' 'MDKPTTVNNVETLCNIPAIINNGADWFASIGHPDYPGTKLFCLSGNVKKPGVFELPLGTNLKDLLEAGGA' A
#
# COMPACT_ATOMS: atom_id res chain seq x y z
N MET A 1 -6.92 -32.03 -12.20
CA MET A 1 -6.56 -30.59 -12.32
C MET A 1 -7.83 -29.88 -12.81
N ASP A 2 -7.90 -28.54 -12.96
CA ASP A 2 -9.14 -27.78 -13.30
C ASP A 2 -10.06 -27.37 -12.13
N LYS A 3 -9.49 -27.04 -10.96
CA LYS A 3 -10.25 -26.33 -9.91
C LYS A 3 -10.15 -24.81 -10.12
N PRO A 4 -11.25 -24.05 -9.95
CA PRO A 4 -11.20 -22.59 -9.97
C PRO A 4 -10.14 -22.07 -8.98
N THR A 5 -9.24 -21.23 -9.46
CA THR A 5 -8.12 -20.68 -8.68
C THR A 5 -7.96 -19.20 -8.99
N THR A 6 -7.78 -18.38 -7.96
CA THR A 6 -7.50 -16.94 -8.09
C THR A 6 -6.06 -16.65 -7.67
N VAL A 7 -5.37 -15.80 -8.43
CA VAL A 7 -4.02 -15.32 -8.06
C VAL A 7 -4.14 -13.92 -7.48
N ASN A 8 -3.59 -13.72 -6.29
CA ASN A 8 -3.57 -12.42 -5.63
C ASN A 8 -2.13 -12.10 -5.21
N ASN A 9 -1.78 -10.82 -5.22
CA ASN A 9 -0.51 -10.37 -4.65
C ASN A 9 -0.51 -10.60 -3.12
N VAL A 10 0.66 -10.82 -2.55
CA VAL A 10 0.84 -11.01 -1.10
C VAL A 10 0.27 -9.85 -0.30
N GLU A 11 0.56 -8.61 -0.69
CA GLU A 11 0.08 -7.41 0.02
C GLU A 11 -1.45 -7.29 -0.02
N THR A 12 -2.08 -7.67 -1.14
CA THR A 12 -3.55 -7.72 -1.24
C THR A 12 -4.13 -8.68 -0.20
N LEU A 13 -3.54 -9.86 -0.03
CA LEU A 13 -3.99 -10.83 0.97
C LEU A 13 -3.68 -10.36 2.40
N CYS A 14 -2.55 -9.68 2.63
CA CYS A 14 -2.19 -9.13 3.93
C CYS A 14 -3.10 -7.99 4.40
N ASN A 15 -3.71 -7.24 3.48
CA ASN A 15 -4.69 -6.21 3.83
C ASN A 15 -6.02 -6.82 4.32
N ILE A 16 -6.37 -8.04 3.90
CA ILE A 16 -7.68 -8.67 4.21
C ILE A 16 -7.91 -8.81 5.73
N PRO A 17 -6.98 -9.37 6.54
CA PRO A 17 -7.18 -9.46 7.99
C PRO A 17 -7.44 -8.10 8.67
N ALA A 18 -6.70 -7.06 8.27
CA ALA A 18 -6.89 -5.71 8.83
C ALA A 18 -8.26 -5.14 8.45
N ILE A 19 -8.68 -5.31 7.19
CA ILE A 19 -10.00 -4.91 6.71
C ILE A 19 -11.12 -5.66 7.45
N ILE A 20 -10.98 -6.97 7.67
CA ILE A 20 -11.97 -7.77 8.40
C ILE A 20 -12.08 -7.30 9.86
N ASN A 21 -10.96 -7.01 10.51
CA ASN A 21 -10.95 -6.64 11.93
C ASN A 21 -11.43 -5.20 12.19
N ASN A 22 -11.13 -4.27 11.28
CA ASN A 22 -11.44 -2.83 11.48
C ASN A 22 -12.62 -2.33 10.64
N GLY A 23 -13.09 -3.12 9.67
CA GLY A 23 -14.17 -2.77 8.76
C GLY A 23 -13.69 -2.17 7.43
N ALA A 24 -14.52 -2.32 6.39
CA ALA A 24 -14.23 -1.78 5.06
C ALA A 24 -14.18 -0.24 5.05
N ASP A 25 -15.07 0.42 5.80
CA ASP A 25 -15.12 1.89 5.90
C ASP A 25 -13.83 2.46 6.52
N TRP A 26 -13.22 1.74 7.47
CA TRP A 26 -11.92 2.13 8.03
C TRP A 26 -10.84 2.15 6.95
N PHE A 27 -10.71 1.07 6.16
CA PHE A 27 -9.73 1.02 5.08
C PHE A 27 -10.03 2.05 3.98
N ALA A 28 -11.33 2.23 3.67
CA ALA A 28 -11.82 3.21 2.71
C ALA A 28 -11.54 4.68 3.13
N SER A 29 -11.45 4.94 4.44
CA SER A 29 -11.17 6.26 4.99
C SER A 29 -9.71 6.71 4.85
N ILE A 30 -8.81 5.81 4.44
CA ILE A 30 -7.37 6.07 4.31
C ILE A 30 -7.04 6.33 2.84
N GLY A 31 -6.28 7.39 2.56
CA GLY A 31 -5.82 7.71 1.20
C GLY A 31 -6.88 8.40 0.35
N HIS A 32 -6.76 8.28 -0.96
CA HIS A 32 -7.63 8.94 -1.93
C HIS A 32 -8.98 8.23 -2.05
N PRO A 33 -10.12 8.95 -2.17
CA PRO A 33 -11.46 8.35 -2.20
C PRO A 33 -11.68 7.34 -3.34
N ASP A 34 -11.08 7.58 -4.51
CA ASP A 34 -11.24 6.68 -5.67
C ASP A 34 -10.34 5.43 -5.62
N TYR A 35 -9.31 5.42 -4.78
CA TYR A 35 -8.35 4.32 -4.64
C TYR A 35 -7.83 4.27 -3.19
N PRO A 36 -8.69 3.84 -2.25
CA PRO A 36 -8.39 3.95 -0.84
C PRO A 36 -7.43 2.86 -0.34
N GLY A 37 -6.96 3.06 0.89
CA GLY A 37 -6.08 2.16 1.61
C GLY A 37 -4.66 2.69 1.76
N THR A 38 -3.82 1.86 2.37
CA THR A 38 -2.37 2.05 2.42
C THR A 38 -1.67 1.23 1.34
N LYS A 39 -0.44 1.64 1.03
CA LYS A 39 0.44 0.92 0.11
C LYS A 39 1.85 0.92 0.65
N LEU A 40 2.52 -0.22 0.51
CA LEU A 40 3.96 -0.37 0.74
C LEU A 40 4.73 0.10 -0.50
N PHE A 41 5.38 1.25 -0.40
CA PHE A 41 6.23 1.82 -1.44
C PHE A 41 7.69 1.39 -1.23
N CYS A 42 8.23 0.60 -2.16
CA CYS A 42 9.63 0.20 -2.17
C CYS A 42 10.49 1.27 -2.85
N LEU A 43 11.13 2.13 -2.07
CA LEU A 43 12.01 3.18 -2.58
C LEU A 43 13.46 2.70 -2.63
N SER A 44 14.06 2.80 -3.81
CA SER A 44 15.45 2.43 -4.07
C SER A 44 16.10 3.40 -5.06
N GLY A 45 17.40 3.25 -5.32
CA GLY A 45 18.14 4.12 -6.23
C GLY A 45 18.87 5.26 -5.51
N ASN A 46 18.91 6.45 -6.13
CA ASN A 46 19.66 7.60 -5.61
C ASN A 46 18.88 8.34 -4.52
N VAL A 47 18.76 7.71 -3.36
CA VAL A 47 18.09 8.25 -2.18
C VAL A 47 18.97 7.97 -0.96
N LYS A 48 18.98 8.88 0.02
CA LYS A 48 19.81 8.71 1.23
C LYS A 48 19.28 7.63 2.16
N LYS A 49 17.98 7.33 2.09
CA LYS A 49 17.25 6.40 2.97
C LYS A 49 16.42 5.42 2.13
N PRO A 50 17.05 4.44 1.45
CA PRO A 50 16.31 3.40 0.73
C PRO A 50 15.54 2.52 1.73
N GLY A 51 14.39 2.00 1.30
CA GLY A 51 13.55 1.18 2.17
C GLY A 51 12.12 1.01 1.69
N VAL A 52 11.30 0.40 2.54
CA VAL A 52 9.86 0.25 2.31
C VAL A 52 9.12 1.24 3.21
N PHE A 53 8.24 2.03 2.62
CA PHE A 53 7.44 3.04 3.30
C PHE A 53 5.97 2.70 3.17
N GLU A 54 5.27 2.49 4.28
CA GLU A 54 3.81 2.38 4.27
C GLU A 54 3.20 3.78 4.28
N LEU A 55 2.48 4.14 3.23
CA LEU A 55 1.85 5.45 3.08
C LEU A 55 0.43 5.33 2.54
N PRO A 56 -0.45 6.31 2.81
CA PRO A 56 -1.76 6.37 2.19
C PRO A 56 -1.63 6.41 0.66
N LEU A 57 -2.49 5.65 -0.03
CA LEU A 57 -2.61 5.75 -1.48
C LEU A 57 -3.05 7.16 -1.87
N GLY A 58 -2.41 7.74 -2.88
CA GLY A 58 -2.57 9.15 -3.25
C GLY A 58 -1.54 10.11 -2.63
N THR A 59 -0.61 9.61 -1.81
CA THR A 59 0.56 10.41 -1.40
C THR A 59 1.35 10.87 -2.62
N ASN A 60 1.78 12.14 -2.66
CA ASN A 60 2.55 12.65 -3.79
C ASN A 60 3.92 11.99 -3.86
N LEU A 61 4.40 11.74 -5.08
CA LEU A 61 5.74 11.19 -5.29
C LEU A 61 6.83 12.08 -4.66
N LYS A 62 6.66 13.39 -4.68
CA LYS A 62 7.59 14.34 -4.04
C LYS A 62 7.74 14.05 -2.55
N ASP A 63 6.65 13.85 -1.84
CA ASP A 63 6.64 13.58 -0.40
C ASP A 63 7.34 12.24 -0.08
N LEU A 64 7.12 11.22 -0.92
CA LEU A 64 7.82 9.93 -0.83
C LEU A 64 9.34 10.07 -1.07
N LEU A 65 9.75 10.87 -2.06
CA LEU A 65 11.17 11.11 -2.35
C LEU A 65 11.85 11.89 -1.21
N GLU A 66 11.18 12.89 -0.65
CA GLU A 66 11.66 13.63 0.53
C GLU A 66 11.80 12.72 1.75
N ALA A 67 10.86 11.78 1.98
CA ALA A 67 10.98 10.76 3.02
C ALA A 67 12.21 9.86 2.82
N GLY A 68 12.51 9.52 1.56
CA GLY A 68 13.73 8.83 1.15
C GLY A 68 15.01 9.68 1.22
N GLY A 69 14.91 10.98 1.44
CA GLY A 69 16.04 11.91 1.46
C GLY A 69 16.69 12.10 0.08
N ALA A 70 15.89 12.06 -0.98
CA ALA A 70 16.30 12.53 -2.31
C ALA A 70 16.68 14.01 -2.30
#